data_AF-A0A134C0E2-F1
#
_entry.id   AF-A0A134C0E2-F1
#
_cell.length_a   1.000
_cell.length_b   1.000
_cell.length_c   1.000
_cell.angle_alpha   90.00
_cell.angle_beta   90.00
_cell.angle_gamma   90.00
#
_symmetry.space_group_name_H-M   'P 1'
#
loop_
_entity.id
_entity.type
_entity.pdbx_description
1 polymer ?
#
loop_
_entity_poly.entity_id
_entity_poly.type
_entity_poly.pdbx_seq_one_letter_code
_entity_poly.pdbx_strand_id
1 'polypeptide(L)'
;MKKMILCALATIALFANCTRDGQPEEKKNTAETESADLIIKDIYYAGDFVVNPNGYKDEETEDKFISVYNPTDHDISLENMALALCQYNAVDKVIFDKPNSDYRQKAFGVSNMIGFPKDKSGMPYTVKAGKTIVIAMRAINHAEGFKKYLKGYQADPTQYKGIEKLIDLSKADFEWGQDGNENVPHMTFLYCMEDYNEQEKRMKKNKSKVGVWDEDDDAGSSFGFERNFTIALIRLAEPIEKIKENMTDEKVNEALLKGIEEPMAKYGRYVTWSESGQHYHSQILMFLPNQWVIDAVNVRFNGASTDKEFPISGTLDKGWNGVYKNADDKIDVGAGKMITRRFNGKRFSDTNDSSVDFEVKKVVVPTK
;
A
#
# COMPACT_ATOMS: atom_id res chain seq x y z
N MET A 1 43.12 -41.09 47.93
CA MET A 1 42.67 -39.76 48.43
C MET A 1 41.41 -39.43 47.64
N LYS A 2 40.18 -39.69 48.14
CA LYS A 2 39.29 -38.73 48.86
C LYS A 2 39.34 -37.34 48.18
N LYS A 3 38.28 -36.70 47.68
CA LYS A 3 36.81 -36.81 47.83
C LYS A 3 36.17 -35.83 46.81
N MET A 4 34.94 -36.14 46.36
CA MET A 4 33.73 -35.29 46.26
C MET A 4 33.81 -33.92 45.54
N ILE A 5 33.04 -33.73 44.46
CA ILE A 5 31.68 -33.11 44.39
C ILE A 5 31.67 -31.61 44.76
N LEU A 6 31.21 -30.72 43.85
CA LEU A 6 29.92 -29.99 43.99
C LEU A 6 29.57 -29.17 42.72
N CYS A 7 28.35 -29.38 42.24
CA CYS A 7 27.60 -28.48 41.38
C CYS A 7 27.10 -27.23 42.15
N ALA A 8 26.53 -26.29 41.39
CA ALA A 8 25.55 -25.28 41.78
C ALA A 8 26.15 -23.95 42.31
N LEU A 9 25.53 -22.77 42.16
CA LEU A 9 24.12 -22.43 41.95
C LEU A 9 24.07 -20.99 41.42
N ALA A 10 23.08 -20.70 40.58
CA ALA A 10 22.69 -19.34 40.22
C ALA A 10 22.30 -18.54 41.46
N THR A 11 22.73 -17.29 41.54
CA THR A 11 22.18 -16.29 42.47
C THR A 11 21.71 -15.09 41.66
N ILE A 12 20.39 -15.03 41.48
CA ILE A 12 19.64 -13.85 41.07
C ILE A 12 19.59 -12.93 42.29
N ALA A 13 20.22 -11.76 42.21
CA ALA A 13 20.07 -10.72 43.22
C ALA A 13 18.74 -9.99 42.98
N LEU A 14 17.75 -10.31 43.81
CA LEU A 14 16.54 -9.53 44.04
C LEU A 14 16.91 -8.28 44.85
N PHE A 15 16.65 -7.09 44.31
CA PHE A 15 16.44 -5.89 45.11
C PHE A 15 14.99 -5.42 44.94
N ALA A 16 14.16 -5.76 45.93
CA ALA A 16 13.03 -4.95 46.38
C ALA A 16 13.56 -4.16 47.61
N ASN A 17 13.15 -2.93 47.96
CA ASN A 17 12.05 -2.10 47.54
C ASN A 17 12.37 -0.68 48.05
N CYS A 18 12.06 0.37 47.28
CA CYS A 18 11.70 1.68 47.84
C CYS A 18 10.63 2.27 46.93
N THR A 19 9.40 2.20 47.41
CA THR A 19 8.20 2.78 46.80
C THR A 19 8.32 4.30 46.74
N ARG A 20 8.16 4.85 45.54
CA ARG A 20 7.75 6.23 45.34
C ARG A 20 6.76 6.23 44.18
N ASP A 21 5.53 6.65 44.49
CA ASP A 21 4.42 6.73 43.55
C ASP A 21 4.81 7.61 42.34
N GLY A 22 4.89 6.97 41.19
CA GLY A 22 5.04 7.58 39.88
C GLY A 22 4.61 6.54 38.88
N GLN A 23 3.56 6.83 38.10
CA GLN A 23 3.14 5.98 36.99
C GLN A 23 4.36 5.66 36.11
N PRO A 24 4.49 4.43 35.58
CA PRO A 24 5.58 4.14 34.67
C PRO A 24 5.36 5.01 33.42
N GLU A 25 6.21 6.02 33.25
CA GLU A 25 6.34 6.71 31.96
C GLU A 25 6.64 5.64 30.92
N GLU A 26 5.75 5.53 29.93
CA GLU A 26 5.99 4.74 28.73
C GLU A 26 7.35 5.15 28.17
N LYS A 27 8.31 4.21 28.18
CA LYS A 27 9.57 4.40 27.48
C LYS A 27 9.23 4.64 26.01
N LYS A 28 9.36 5.90 25.56
CA LYS A 28 9.33 6.25 24.14
C LYS A 28 10.31 5.32 23.41
N ASN A 29 9.78 4.53 22.49
CA ASN A 29 10.57 3.70 21.58
C ASN A 29 11.47 4.62 20.75
N THR A 30 12.76 4.71 21.08
CA THR A 30 13.74 5.57 20.41
C THR A 30 14.50 4.87 19.27
N ALA A 31 14.01 3.75 18.75
CA ALA A 31 14.63 3.07 17.61
C ALA A 31 14.03 3.56 16.28
N GLU A 32 14.09 4.87 16.04
CA GLU A 32 13.87 5.45 14.72
C GLU A 32 15.15 5.21 13.89
N THR A 33 15.09 4.31 12.91
CA THR A 33 16.20 4.04 11.97
C THR A 33 16.28 5.13 10.90
N GLU A 34 17.48 5.43 10.41
CA GLU A 34 17.64 6.25 9.19
C GLU A 34 17.24 5.37 7.99
N SER A 35 16.23 5.79 7.22
CA SER A 35 15.84 5.08 6.01
C SER A 35 16.89 5.32 4.92
N ALA A 36 17.28 4.24 4.23
CA ALA A 36 18.30 4.27 3.19
C ALA A 36 17.74 4.64 1.80
N ASP A 37 16.42 4.79 1.68
CA ASP A 37 15.73 5.05 0.41
C ASP A 37 14.47 5.92 0.68
N LEU A 38 13.59 6.07 -0.31
CA LEU A 38 12.34 6.82 -0.19
C LEU A 38 11.35 6.20 0.82
N ILE A 39 10.47 7.03 1.38
CA ILE A 39 9.38 6.59 2.26
C ILE A 39 8.04 7.15 1.80
N ILE A 40 6.96 6.38 1.95
CA ILE A 40 5.58 6.82 1.81
C ILE A 40 5.28 7.76 2.98
N LYS A 41 4.98 9.02 2.67
CA LYS A 41 4.82 10.07 3.67
C LYS A 41 3.35 10.38 3.95
N ASP A 42 2.55 10.58 2.91
CA ASP A 42 1.14 10.95 3.04
C ASP A 42 0.28 10.00 2.20
N ILE A 43 -0.86 9.55 2.74
CA ILE A 43 -1.85 8.78 1.98
C ILE A 43 -3.23 9.40 2.22
N TYR A 44 -3.78 10.00 1.17
CA TYR A 44 -5.13 10.52 1.14
C TYR A 44 -5.98 9.62 0.25
N TYR A 45 -6.90 8.89 0.87
CA TYR A 45 -7.61 7.78 0.22
C TYR A 45 -9.13 7.83 0.41
N ALA A 46 -9.61 8.60 1.39
CA ALA A 46 -11.02 8.60 1.78
C ALA A 46 -11.89 9.56 0.96
N GLY A 47 -11.28 10.49 0.22
CA GLY A 47 -11.97 11.52 -0.52
C GLY A 47 -12.67 12.56 0.35
N ASP A 48 -13.55 13.33 -0.28
CA ASP A 48 -14.48 14.26 0.36
C ASP A 48 -15.86 14.13 -0.32
N PHE A 49 -16.80 15.02 -0.01
CA PHE A 49 -18.10 15.05 -0.68
C PHE A 49 -18.61 16.47 -0.83
N VAL A 50 -19.42 16.67 -1.87
CA VAL A 50 -20.25 17.86 -2.01
C VAL A 50 -21.69 17.55 -1.64
N VAL A 51 -22.44 18.55 -1.20
CA VAL A 51 -23.88 18.41 -0.93
C VAL A 51 -24.64 19.11 -2.05
N ASN A 52 -25.46 18.36 -2.77
CA ASN A 52 -26.26 18.88 -3.87
C ASN A 52 -27.51 19.64 -3.36
N PRO A 53 -28.25 20.34 -4.25
CA PRO A 53 -29.37 21.19 -3.85
C PRO A 53 -30.51 20.44 -3.13
N ASN A 54 -30.61 19.12 -3.33
CA ASN A 54 -31.60 18.26 -2.68
C ASN A 54 -31.12 17.73 -1.32
N GLY A 55 -29.89 18.05 -0.91
CA GLY A 55 -29.30 17.62 0.35
C GLY A 55 -28.62 16.25 0.31
N TYR A 56 -28.49 15.62 -0.87
CA TYR A 56 -27.72 14.39 -1.01
C TYR A 56 -26.23 14.69 -1.14
N LYS A 57 -25.41 13.71 -0.72
CA LYS A 57 -23.95 13.78 -0.81
C LYS A 57 -23.51 13.11 -2.10
N ASP A 58 -22.77 13.85 -2.90
CA ASP A 58 -22.05 13.31 -4.06
C ASP A 58 -20.58 13.19 -3.63
N GLU A 59 -20.07 11.96 -3.54
CA GLU A 59 -18.71 11.68 -3.09
C GLU A 59 -17.70 12.03 -4.20
N GLU A 60 -16.61 12.69 -3.82
CA GLU A 60 -15.44 12.93 -4.66
C GLU A 60 -14.34 11.98 -4.17
N THR A 61 -14.06 10.94 -4.96
CA THR A 61 -13.08 9.90 -4.61
C THR A 61 -11.97 9.74 -5.65
N GLU A 62 -11.93 10.62 -6.65
CA GLU A 62 -10.85 10.70 -7.64
C GLU A 62 -9.72 11.63 -7.18
N ASP A 63 -9.89 12.33 -6.06
CA ASP A 63 -8.93 13.24 -5.45
C ASP A 63 -7.88 12.54 -4.56
N LYS A 64 -7.79 11.21 -4.66
CA LYS A 64 -6.82 10.42 -3.89
C LYS A 64 -5.39 10.75 -4.30
N PHE A 65 -4.47 10.71 -3.35
CA PHE A 65 -3.04 10.82 -3.64
C PHE A 65 -2.18 10.07 -2.64
N ILE A 66 -0.97 9.73 -3.07
CA ILE A 66 0.12 9.24 -2.25
C ILE A 66 1.29 10.21 -2.41
N SER A 67 1.91 10.62 -1.29
CA SER A 67 3.15 11.37 -1.33
C SER A 67 4.32 10.50 -0.89
N VAL A 68 5.45 10.66 -1.56
CA VAL A 68 6.69 9.94 -1.27
C VAL A 68 7.78 10.97 -0.97
N TYR A 69 8.52 10.76 0.11
CA TYR A 69 9.57 11.66 0.59
C TYR A 69 10.94 11.00 0.47
N ASN A 70 11.95 11.79 0.12
CA ASN A 70 13.35 11.39 0.20
C ASN A 70 13.96 11.86 1.54
N PRO A 71 14.13 10.97 2.54
CA PRO A 71 14.73 11.29 3.83
C PRO A 71 16.26 11.32 3.80
N THR A 72 16.89 10.97 2.67
CA THR A 72 18.34 10.87 2.55
C THR A 72 18.98 12.22 2.23
N ASP A 73 20.31 12.24 2.24
CA ASP A 73 21.16 13.40 1.90
C ASP A 73 21.56 13.44 0.42
N HIS A 74 21.09 12.51 -0.39
CA HIS A 74 21.41 12.40 -1.80
C HIS A 74 20.15 12.21 -2.66
N ASP A 75 20.32 12.39 -3.96
CA ASP A 75 19.26 12.23 -4.94
C ASP A 75 18.95 10.75 -5.18
N ILE A 76 17.66 10.39 -5.23
CA ILE A 76 17.22 9.01 -5.48
C ILE A 76 16.53 8.90 -6.83
N SER A 77 17.01 7.98 -7.67
CA SER A 77 16.38 7.62 -8.95
C SER A 77 15.12 6.78 -8.72
N LEU A 78 14.05 7.12 -9.46
CA LEU A 78 12.80 6.37 -9.53
C LEU A 78 12.87 5.17 -10.50
N GLU A 79 14.04 4.89 -11.07
CA GLU A 79 14.23 3.72 -11.94
C GLU A 79 13.85 2.41 -11.24
N ASN A 80 13.06 1.60 -11.92
CA ASN A 80 12.55 0.31 -11.45
C ASN A 80 11.77 0.39 -10.12
N MET A 81 11.30 1.57 -9.72
CA MET A 81 10.41 1.72 -8.59
C MET A 81 8.95 1.57 -9.01
N ALA A 82 8.15 0.98 -8.13
CA ALA A 82 6.72 0.79 -8.32
C ALA A 82 5.95 0.98 -7.01
N LEU A 83 4.69 1.41 -7.13
CA LEU A 83 3.69 1.27 -6.08
C LEU A 83 2.96 -0.05 -6.30
N ALA A 84 2.86 -0.86 -5.26
CA ALA A 84 2.18 -2.15 -5.31
C ALA A 84 1.13 -2.28 -4.22
N LEU A 85 -0.08 -2.70 -4.57
CA LEU A 85 -1.12 -3.09 -3.62
C LEU A 85 -0.96 -4.56 -3.25
N CYS A 86 -1.29 -4.89 -2.01
CA CYS A 86 -1.32 -6.28 -1.57
C CYS A 86 -2.59 -6.99 -2.07
N GLN A 87 -2.48 -8.28 -2.38
CA GLN A 87 -3.62 -9.16 -2.60
C GLN A 87 -4.54 -9.26 -1.38
N TYR A 88 -3.97 -9.26 -0.19
CA TYR A 88 -4.74 -9.49 1.03
C TYR A 88 -5.20 -8.16 1.61
N ASN A 89 -6.49 -8.10 1.95
CA ASN A 89 -7.07 -6.98 2.67
C ASN A 89 -6.41 -6.83 4.05
N ALA A 90 -6.16 -5.59 4.48
CA ALA A 90 -5.49 -5.31 5.74
C ALA A 90 -6.30 -5.68 6.99
N VAL A 91 -7.62 -5.94 6.83
CA VAL A 91 -8.51 -6.34 7.92
C VAL A 91 -8.68 -7.85 8.01
N ASP A 92 -8.63 -8.54 6.88
CA ASP A 92 -9.10 -9.91 6.81
C ASP A 92 -8.06 -10.89 7.32
N LYS A 93 -8.53 -11.80 8.18
CA LYS A 93 -7.75 -12.96 8.57
C LYS A 93 -7.60 -13.89 7.36
N VAL A 94 -6.37 -14.00 6.87
CA VAL A 94 -6.01 -14.90 5.78
C VAL A 94 -5.64 -16.26 6.34
N ILE A 95 -6.43 -17.27 6.00
CA ILE A 95 -6.20 -18.66 6.38
C ILE A 95 -5.73 -19.42 5.15
N PHE A 96 -4.54 -20.03 5.22
CA PHE A 96 -4.02 -20.86 4.14
C PHE A 96 -4.36 -22.33 4.39
N ASP A 97 -4.87 -23.01 3.36
CA ASP A 97 -5.28 -24.42 3.48
C ASP A 97 -4.09 -25.37 3.61
N LYS A 98 -2.89 -24.92 3.21
CA LYS A 98 -1.65 -25.70 3.30
C LYS A 98 -0.61 -24.93 4.13
N PRO A 99 0.10 -25.60 5.06
CA PRO A 99 1.12 -24.95 5.90
C PRO A 99 2.23 -24.21 5.13
N ASN A 100 2.56 -24.68 3.92
CA ASN A 100 3.61 -24.10 3.08
C ASN A 100 3.10 -23.07 2.06
N SER A 101 1.81 -22.72 2.09
CA SER A 101 1.22 -21.72 1.19
C SER A 101 1.22 -20.30 1.75
N ASP A 102 1.63 -20.11 3.02
CA ASP A 102 1.83 -18.79 3.58
C ASP A 102 3.19 -18.20 3.17
N TYR A 103 3.17 -17.31 2.18
CA TYR A 103 4.37 -16.64 1.66
C TYR A 103 4.65 -15.29 2.31
N ARG A 104 3.78 -14.80 3.21
CA ARG A 104 3.85 -13.42 3.73
C ARG A 104 5.17 -13.10 4.44
N GLN A 105 5.80 -14.10 5.07
CA GLN A 105 7.09 -13.93 5.74
C GLN A 105 8.28 -13.85 4.78
N LYS A 106 8.12 -14.28 3.52
CA LYS A 106 9.20 -14.32 2.52
C LYS A 106 9.02 -13.28 1.42
N ALA A 107 7.78 -12.95 1.09
CA ALA A 107 7.44 -12.15 -0.06
C ALA A 107 6.11 -11.37 0.12
N PHE A 108 6.03 -10.25 -0.59
CA PHE A 108 4.86 -9.39 -0.69
C PHE A 108 3.96 -9.91 -1.83
N GLY A 109 2.73 -10.30 -1.50
CA GLY A 109 1.74 -10.76 -2.47
C GLY A 109 1.11 -9.58 -3.21
N VAL A 110 1.40 -9.44 -4.50
CA VAL A 110 0.99 -8.29 -5.32
C VAL A 110 -0.39 -8.52 -5.94
N SER A 111 -1.30 -7.56 -5.76
CA SER A 111 -2.55 -7.48 -6.54
C SER A 111 -2.42 -6.53 -7.72
N ASN A 112 -1.92 -5.32 -7.50
CA ASN A 112 -1.81 -4.29 -8.54
C ASN A 112 -0.45 -3.64 -8.43
N MET A 113 0.15 -3.26 -9.55
CA MET A 113 1.45 -2.62 -9.57
C MET A 113 1.54 -1.59 -10.69
N ILE A 114 1.96 -0.37 -10.33
CA ILE A 114 2.23 0.73 -11.27
C ILE A 114 3.64 1.26 -11.05
N GLY A 115 4.36 1.51 -12.14
CA GLY A 115 5.74 1.97 -12.15
C GLY A 115 5.87 3.45 -12.46
N PHE A 116 6.97 4.06 -12.03
CA PHE A 116 7.30 5.42 -12.45
C PHE A 116 7.72 5.43 -13.93
N PRO A 117 7.19 6.35 -14.75
CA PRO A 117 7.55 6.43 -16.16
C PRO A 117 8.97 6.99 -16.32
N LYS A 118 9.49 6.90 -17.55
CA LYS A 118 10.67 7.67 -17.97
C LYS A 118 10.24 9.05 -18.48
N ASP A 119 11.16 10.01 -18.45
CA ASP A 119 10.93 11.30 -19.06
C ASP A 119 10.94 11.22 -20.60
N LYS A 120 10.67 12.34 -21.27
CA LYS A 120 10.64 12.42 -22.75
C LYS A 120 11.98 12.09 -23.41
N SER A 121 13.08 12.12 -22.67
CA SER A 121 14.42 11.75 -23.13
C SER A 121 14.78 10.29 -22.85
N GLY A 122 13.89 9.54 -22.19
CA GLY A 122 14.11 8.15 -21.80
C GLY A 122 14.88 7.98 -20.48
N MET A 123 15.05 9.04 -19.71
CA MET A 123 15.76 9.01 -18.43
C MET A 123 14.78 8.82 -17.26
N PRO A 124 15.17 8.13 -16.19
CA PRO A 124 14.34 8.04 -14.99
C PRO A 124 14.24 9.39 -14.29
N TYR A 125 13.07 9.69 -13.72
CA TYR A 125 12.91 10.82 -12.82
C TYR A 125 13.73 10.60 -11.53
N THR A 126 14.07 11.70 -10.86
CA THR A 126 14.89 11.70 -9.64
C THR A 126 14.23 12.54 -8.56
N VAL A 127 14.11 12.01 -7.35
CA VAL A 127 13.64 12.75 -6.17
C VAL A 127 14.84 13.32 -5.44
N LYS A 128 14.93 14.65 -5.39
CA LYS A 128 16.03 15.34 -4.71
C LYS A 128 16.02 15.07 -3.21
N ALA A 129 17.20 15.09 -2.59
CA ALA A 129 17.34 14.99 -1.13
C ALA A 129 16.38 15.95 -0.40
N GLY A 130 15.65 15.45 0.59
CA GLY A 130 14.70 16.25 1.36
C GLY A 130 13.45 16.74 0.60
N LYS A 131 13.16 16.20 -0.59
CA LYS A 131 11.95 16.55 -1.36
C LYS A 131 10.87 15.49 -1.25
N THR A 132 9.63 15.96 -1.38
CA THR A 132 8.42 15.13 -1.51
C THR A 132 7.94 15.22 -2.96
N ILE A 133 7.55 14.10 -3.54
CA ILE A 133 6.75 14.04 -4.76
C ILE A 133 5.31 13.62 -4.43
N VAL A 134 4.37 14.06 -5.25
CA VAL A 134 2.96 13.71 -5.15
C VAL A 134 2.54 12.90 -6.37
N ILE A 135 1.99 11.71 -6.12
CA ILE A 135 1.37 10.86 -7.12
C ILE A 135 -0.14 10.95 -6.87
N ALA A 136 -0.90 11.48 -7.82
CA ALA A 136 -2.35 11.68 -7.71
C ALA A 136 -3.12 10.61 -8.49
N MET A 137 -4.33 10.26 -8.06
CA MET A 137 -5.23 9.49 -8.91
C MET A 137 -5.58 10.31 -10.15
N ARG A 138 -6.00 11.55 -9.95
CA ARG A 138 -6.29 12.49 -11.04
C ARG A 138 -5.63 13.83 -10.75
N ALA A 139 -4.64 14.26 -11.55
CA ALA A 139 -3.86 15.47 -11.24
C ALA A 139 -4.53 16.75 -11.75
N ILE A 140 -5.72 17.07 -11.24
CA ILE A 140 -6.48 18.27 -11.58
C ILE A 140 -6.78 19.12 -10.36
N ASN A 141 -7.29 20.34 -10.57
CA ASN A 141 -7.97 21.07 -9.52
C ASN A 141 -9.39 20.49 -9.37
N HIS A 142 -9.66 19.70 -8.33
CA HIS A 142 -10.94 18.99 -8.20
C HIS A 142 -12.12 19.94 -7.99
N ALA A 143 -11.92 21.05 -7.28
CA ALA A 143 -12.96 22.07 -7.14
C ALA A 143 -13.38 22.68 -8.50
N GLU A 144 -12.40 23.03 -9.34
CA GLU A 144 -12.68 23.56 -10.68
C GLU A 144 -13.17 22.48 -11.65
N GLY A 145 -12.66 21.25 -11.53
CA GLY A 145 -13.11 20.08 -12.27
C GLY A 145 -14.59 19.80 -12.00
N PHE A 146 -14.99 19.78 -10.73
CA PHE A 146 -16.38 19.57 -10.33
C PHE A 146 -17.29 20.70 -10.84
N LYS A 147 -16.87 21.97 -10.75
CA LYS A 147 -17.61 23.10 -11.33
C LYS A 147 -17.80 22.96 -12.85
N LYS A 148 -16.78 22.47 -13.57
CA LYS A 148 -16.85 22.23 -15.02
C LYS A 148 -17.82 21.10 -15.34
N TYR A 149 -17.77 20.00 -14.58
CA TYR A 149 -18.73 18.90 -14.67
C TYR A 149 -20.17 19.41 -14.55
N LEU A 150 -20.49 20.15 -13.48
CA LEU A 150 -21.82 20.72 -13.26
C LEU A 150 -22.31 21.61 -14.40
N LYS A 151 -21.45 22.52 -14.89
CA LYS A 151 -21.78 23.39 -16.04
C LYS A 151 -22.07 22.60 -17.31
N GLY A 152 -21.39 21.47 -17.53
CA GLY A 152 -21.65 20.54 -18.63
C GLY A 152 -23.08 19.99 -18.61
N TYR A 153 -23.66 19.82 -17.42
CA TYR A 153 -25.06 19.42 -17.20
C TYR A 153 -26.02 20.60 -16.99
N GLN A 154 -25.58 21.84 -17.28
CA GLN A 154 -26.37 23.07 -17.08
C GLN A 154 -26.81 23.30 -15.62
N ALA A 155 -26.11 22.71 -14.65
CA ALA A 155 -26.32 22.94 -13.23
C ALA A 155 -25.53 24.16 -12.74
N ASP A 156 -26.09 24.91 -11.78
CA ASP A 156 -25.42 26.05 -11.14
C ASP A 156 -24.54 25.58 -9.97
N PRO A 157 -23.19 25.70 -10.06
CA PRO A 157 -22.30 25.27 -8.99
C PRO A 157 -22.52 25.99 -7.65
N THR A 158 -23.14 27.17 -7.64
CA THR A 158 -23.38 27.93 -6.40
C THR A 158 -24.47 27.28 -5.52
N GLN A 159 -25.26 26.36 -6.08
CA GLN A 159 -26.28 25.62 -5.34
C GLN A 159 -25.72 24.40 -4.59
N TYR A 160 -24.47 24.03 -4.86
CA TYR A 160 -23.77 22.92 -4.22
C TYR A 160 -22.89 23.45 -3.08
N LYS A 161 -22.81 22.70 -1.98
CA LYS A 161 -21.99 23.06 -0.81
C LYS A 161 -20.79 22.14 -0.69
N GLY A 162 -19.63 22.67 -0.29
CA GLY A 162 -18.44 21.86 -0.04
C GLY A 162 -17.47 21.76 -1.23
N ILE A 163 -17.82 22.32 -2.40
CA ILE A 163 -16.92 22.37 -3.56
C ILE A 163 -15.58 23.04 -3.18
N GLU A 164 -15.61 24.04 -2.30
CA GLU A 164 -14.42 24.76 -1.83
C GLU A 164 -13.46 23.93 -0.97
N LYS A 165 -13.89 22.75 -0.51
CA LYS A 165 -13.05 21.83 0.27
C LYS A 165 -12.27 20.86 -0.60
N LEU A 166 -12.72 20.65 -1.84
CA LEU A 166 -12.06 19.76 -2.79
C LEU A 166 -10.65 20.29 -3.07
N ILE A 167 -9.68 19.38 -3.07
CA ILE A 167 -8.27 19.74 -3.11
C ILE A 167 -7.78 20.03 -4.54
N ASP A 168 -6.66 20.73 -4.64
CA ASP A 168 -5.99 21.01 -5.91
C ASP A 168 -4.78 20.11 -6.08
N LEU A 169 -4.90 19.12 -6.97
CA LEU A 169 -3.83 18.20 -7.37
C LEU A 169 -3.24 18.54 -8.75
N SER A 170 -3.57 19.70 -9.34
CA SER A 170 -3.08 20.11 -10.66
C SER A 170 -1.56 20.23 -10.77
N LYS A 171 -0.87 20.27 -9.62
CA LYS A 171 0.59 20.37 -9.51
C LYS A 171 1.27 19.06 -9.08
N ALA A 172 0.54 17.95 -9.04
CA ALA A 172 1.14 16.64 -8.75
C ALA A 172 2.31 16.34 -9.71
N ASP A 173 3.21 15.48 -9.26
CA ASP A 173 4.38 15.07 -10.04
C ASP A 173 4.04 13.96 -11.03
N PHE A 174 3.09 13.10 -10.65
CA PHE A 174 2.62 11.97 -11.44
C PHE A 174 1.12 11.77 -11.24
N GLU A 175 0.49 11.06 -12.17
CA GLU A 175 -0.88 10.59 -12.02
C GLU A 175 -1.07 9.14 -12.48
N TRP A 176 -2.11 8.44 -12.05
CA TRP A 176 -2.36 7.04 -12.48
C TRP A 176 -3.78 6.75 -12.96
N GLY A 177 -4.73 7.67 -12.76
CA GLY A 177 -6.13 7.52 -13.13
C GLY A 177 -6.46 8.16 -14.48
N GLN A 178 -7.68 7.90 -14.94
CA GLN A 178 -8.17 8.39 -16.23
C GLN A 178 -8.60 9.86 -16.17
N ASP A 179 -8.73 10.47 -17.36
CA ASP A 179 -9.22 11.84 -17.54
C ASP A 179 -8.47 12.90 -16.69
N GLY A 180 -7.18 12.64 -16.48
CA GLY A 180 -6.25 13.46 -15.72
C GLY A 180 -5.74 14.68 -16.49
N ASN A 181 -4.53 15.10 -16.16
CA ASN A 181 -3.87 16.26 -16.76
C ASN A 181 -2.80 15.80 -17.74
N GLU A 182 -3.01 16.06 -19.04
CA GLU A 182 -2.08 15.68 -20.13
C GLU A 182 -0.62 16.15 -19.95
N ASN A 183 -0.37 17.13 -19.07
CA ASN A 183 0.96 17.65 -18.78
C ASN A 183 1.64 16.97 -17.58
N VAL A 184 0.90 16.13 -16.85
CA VAL A 184 1.41 15.36 -15.71
C VAL A 184 1.76 13.96 -16.23
N PRO A 185 3.00 13.47 -16.02
CA PRO A 185 3.39 12.13 -16.45
C PRO A 185 2.51 11.05 -15.82
N HIS A 186 1.95 10.19 -16.67
CA HIS A 186 1.14 9.07 -16.24
C HIS A 186 2.03 7.91 -15.76
N MET A 187 1.68 7.30 -14.64
CA MET A 187 2.29 6.09 -14.11
C MET A 187 2.10 4.95 -15.11
N THR A 188 3.10 4.08 -15.21
CA THR A 188 3.08 2.94 -16.15
C THR A 188 2.36 1.77 -15.49
N PHE A 189 1.32 1.24 -16.13
CA PHE A 189 0.72 -0.03 -15.71
C PHE A 189 1.75 -1.17 -15.84
N LEU A 190 1.95 -1.95 -14.78
CA LEU A 190 2.90 -3.06 -14.79
C LEU A 190 2.22 -4.42 -14.64
N TYR A 191 1.26 -4.53 -13.73
CA TYR A 191 0.60 -5.80 -13.42
C TYR A 191 -0.71 -5.58 -12.66
N CYS A 192 -1.71 -6.39 -12.97
CA CYS A 192 -2.90 -6.56 -12.16
C CYS A 192 -3.22 -8.06 -12.03
N MET A 193 -3.61 -8.48 -10.84
CA MET A 193 -4.23 -9.78 -10.61
C MET A 193 -5.59 -9.80 -11.30
N GLU A 194 -5.94 -10.90 -11.96
CA GLU A 194 -7.28 -11.08 -12.49
C GLU A 194 -8.18 -11.81 -11.46
N ASP A 195 -9.49 -11.80 -11.68
CA ASP A 195 -10.40 -12.62 -10.89
C ASP A 195 -10.03 -14.11 -11.00
N TYR A 196 -10.12 -14.85 -9.90
CA TYR A 196 -9.70 -16.25 -9.86
C TYR A 196 -10.48 -17.14 -10.83
N ASN A 197 -11.77 -16.87 -11.07
CA ASN A 197 -12.55 -17.63 -12.05
C ASN A 197 -12.10 -17.32 -13.48
N GLU A 198 -11.78 -16.05 -13.76
CA GLU A 198 -11.29 -15.63 -15.07
C GLU A 198 -9.90 -16.20 -15.35
N GLN A 199 -8.99 -16.17 -14.36
CA GLN A 199 -7.69 -16.84 -14.47
C GLN A 199 -7.87 -18.31 -14.78
N GLU A 200 -8.72 -19.02 -14.02
CA GLU A 200 -8.97 -20.45 -14.22
C GLU A 200 -9.49 -20.73 -15.65
N LYS A 201 -10.44 -19.92 -16.14
CA LYS A 201 -10.99 -20.05 -17.50
C LYS A 201 -9.93 -19.82 -18.58
N ARG A 202 -9.07 -18.80 -18.44
CA ARG A 202 -8.01 -18.50 -19.42
C ARG A 202 -6.92 -19.56 -19.38
N MET A 203 -6.50 -19.97 -18.21
CA MET A 203 -5.50 -21.03 -18.02
C MET A 203 -5.96 -22.41 -18.50
N LYS A 204 -7.27 -22.69 -18.59
CA LYS A 204 -7.77 -23.91 -19.27
C LYS A 204 -7.42 -23.93 -20.75
N LYS A 205 -7.34 -22.77 -21.40
CA LYS A 205 -7.00 -22.62 -22.83
C LYS A 205 -5.51 -22.43 -23.05
N ASN A 206 -4.85 -21.59 -22.23
CA ASN A 206 -3.44 -21.27 -22.34
C ASN A 206 -2.83 -21.03 -20.95
N LYS A 207 -1.86 -21.88 -20.55
CA LYS A 207 -1.21 -21.84 -19.24
C LYS A 207 -0.31 -20.62 -19.01
N SER A 208 -0.01 -19.85 -20.05
CA SER A 208 0.75 -18.60 -19.97
C SER A 208 -0.09 -17.43 -19.46
N LYS A 209 -1.42 -17.58 -19.40
CA LYS A 209 -2.35 -16.49 -19.05
C LYS A 209 -2.53 -16.40 -17.53
N VAL A 210 -1.52 -15.82 -16.88
CA VAL A 210 -1.53 -15.49 -15.45
C VAL A 210 -1.34 -13.99 -15.27
N GLY A 211 -2.35 -13.34 -14.72
CA GLY A 211 -2.41 -11.90 -14.50
C GLY A 211 -2.67 -11.11 -15.78
N VAL A 212 -2.96 -9.83 -15.58
CA VAL A 212 -3.11 -8.81 -16.61
C VAL A 212 -1.82 -8.00 -16.67
N TRP A 213 -1.26 -7.87 -17.87
CA TRP A 213 0.03 -7.22 -18.14
C TRP A 213 -0.07 -6.13 -19.20
N ASP A 214 -1.29 -5.84 -19.62
CA ASP A 214 -1.67 -4.78 -20.56
C ASP A 214 -2.96 -4.17 -20.01
N GLU A 215 -2.99 -2.85 -19.82
CA GLU A 215 -4.14 -2.16 -19.23
C GLU A 215 -5.39 -2.25 -20.14
N ASP A 216 -5.19 -2.45 -21.45
CA ASP A 216 -6.27 -2.59 -22.42
C ASP A 216 -6.94 -3.99 -22.40
N ASP A 217 -6.30 -4.99 -21.77
CA ASP A 217 -6.79 -6.37 -21.75
C ASP A 217 -7.95 -6.58 -20.73
N ASP A 218 -8.14 -5.68 -19.76
CA ASP A 218 -9.24 -5.73 -18.80
C ASP A 218 -9.57 -4.34 -18.22
N ALA A 219 -10.73 -3.78 -18.57
CA ALA A 219 -11.21 -2.48 -18.09
C ALA A 219 -11.41 -2.40 -16.56
N GLY A 220 -11.36 -3.53 -15.84
CA GLY A 220 -11.41 -3.59 -14.37
C GLY A 220 -10.05 -3.48 -13.67
N SER A 221 -8.94 -3.38 -14.41
CA SER A 221 -7.57 -3.47 -13.88
C SER A 221 -6.96 -2.15 -13.40
N SER A 222 -7.79 -1.15 -13.07
CA SER A 222 -7.29 0.15 -12.62
C SER A 222 -6.63 0.06 -11.23
N PHE A 223 -5.48 0.74 -11.09
CA PHE A 223 -4.82 0.86 -9.79
C PHE A 223 -5.72 1.70 -8.87
N GLY A 224 -6.44 1.05 -7.96
CA GLY A 224 -7.43 1.68 -7.11
C GLY A 224 -7.44 1.10 -5.71
N PHE A 225 -7.66 1.96 -4.72
CA PHE A 225 -7.82 1.57 -3.33
C PHE A 225 -8.86 2.47 -2.66
N GLU A 226 -9.67 1.86 -1.79
CA GLU A 226 -10.80 2.53 -1.10
C GLU A 226 -10.63 2.46 0.41
N ARG A 227 -10.68 1.26 0.99
CA ARG A 227 -10.53 1.05 2.43
C ARG A 227 -9.76 -0.24 2.68
N ASN A 228 -9.08 -0.31 3.82
CA ASN A 228 -8.50 -1.55 4.32
C ASN A 228 -7.49 -2.21 3.35
N PHE A 229 -6.59 -1.41 2.80
CA PHE A 229 -5.60 -1.87 1.83
C PHE A 229 -4.21 -1.87 2.45
N THR A 230 -3.31 -2.61 1.82
CA THR A 230 -1.88 -2.54 2.11
C THR A 230 -1.17 -2.12 0.84
N ILE A 231 -0.28 -1.13 0.97
CA ILE A 231 0.50 -0.60 -0.15
C ILE A 231 2.00 -0.67 0.18
N ALA A 232 2.81 -0.96 -0.83
CA ALA A 232 4.25 -0.95 -0.74
C ALA A 232 4.87 -0.07 -1.82
N LEU A 233 5.95 0.60 -1.46
CA LEU A 233 6.92 1.12 -2.42
C LEU A 233 7.98 0.04 -2.62
N ILE A 234 8.14 -0.42 -3.87
CA ILE A 234 9.01 -1.54 -4.22
C ILE A 234 10.05 -1.09 -5.23
N ARG A 235 11.31 -1.49 -5.04
CA ARG A 235 12.35 -1.38 -6.06
C ARG A 235 12.61 -2.76 -6.65
N LEU A 236 12.22 -2.93 -7.91
CA LEU A 236 12.43 -4.18 -8.62
C LEU A 236 13.92 -4.40 -8.86
N ALA A 237 14.46 -5.53 -8.41
CA ALA A 237 15.87 -5.86 -8.64
C ALA A 237 16.12 -6.43 -10.05
N GLU A 238 15.05 -6.74 -10.80
CA GLU A 238 15.10 -7.13 -12.20
C GLU A 238 14.04 -6.34 -12.99
N PRO A 239 14.22 -6.10 -14.30
CA PRO A 239 13.20 -5.46 -15.13
C PRO A 239 11.86 -6.22 -15.11
N ILE A 240 10.76 -5.49 -15.22
CA ILE A 240 9.40 -6.05 -15.17
C ILE A 240 9.17 -7.11 -16.25
N GLU A 241 9.83 -6.98 -17.39
CA GLU A 241 9.74 -7.92 -18.51
C GLU A 241 10.23 -9.32 -18.11
N LYS A 242 11.30 -9.41 -17.30
CA LYS A 242 11.79 -10.70 -16.79
C LYS A 242 10.84 -11.32 -15.77
N ILE A 243 10.17 -10.48 -14.97
CA ILE A 243 9.15 -10.94 -14.02
C ILE A 243 7.96 -11.50 -14.82
N LYS A 244 7.51 -10.79 -15.86
CA LYS A 244 6.47 -11.21 -16.79
C LYS A 244 6.80 -12.53 -17.47
N GLU A 245 8.00 -12.67 -18.03
CA GLU A 245 8.47 -13.91 -18.65
C GLU A 245 8.39 -15.09 -17.68
N ASN A 246 8.80 -14.93 -16.41
CA ASN A 246 8.70 -15.99 -15.42
C ASN A 246 7.24 -16.32 -15.03
N MET A 247 6.41 -15.30 -14.85
CA MET A 247 5.00 -15.44 -14.48
C MET A 247 4.15 -16.06 -15.59
N THR A 248 4.58 -15.93 -16.85
CA THR A 248 3.85 -16.41 -18.03
C THR A 248 4.48 -17.66 -18.67
N ASP A 249 5.45 -18.30 -18.01
CA ASP A 249 6.01 -19.57 -18.47
C ASP A 249 4.99 -20.70 -18.31
N GLU A 250 4.56 -21.27 -19.44
CA GLU A 250 3.54 -22.32 -19.48
C GLU A 250 3.91 -23.57 -18.68
N LYS A 251 5.19 -23.99 -18.73
CA LYS A 251 5.65 -25.21 -18.05
C LYS A 251 5.69 -25.00 -16.55
N VAL A 252 6.19 -23.85 -16.12
CA VAL A 252 6.20 -23.45 -14.71
C VAL A 252 4.77 -23.40 -14.18
N ASN A 253 3.87 -22.73 -14.90
CA ASN A 253 2.48 -22.59 -14.47
C ASN A 253 1.73 -23.93 -14.47
N GLU A 254 2.01 -24.83 -15.42
CA GLU A 254 1.45 -26.18 -15.41
C GLU A 254 1.90 -26.99 -14.18
N ALA A 255 3.16 -26.86 -13.75
CA ALA A 255 3.67 -27.49 -12.54
C ALA A 255 3.01 -26.90 -11.28
N LEU A 256 2.91 -25.57 -11.19
CA LEU A 256 2.27 -24.87 -10.07
C LEU A 256 0.80 -25.29 -9.89
N LEU A 257 0.03 -25.41 -10.97
CA LEU A 257 -1.37 -25.86 -10.92
C LEU A 257 -1.53 -27.30 -10.41
N LYS A 258 -0.51 -28.14 -10.56
CA LYS A 258 -0.49 -29.51 -10.02
C LYS A 258 -0.09 -29.54 -8.54
N GLY A 259 0.14 -28.37 -7.92
CA GLY A 259 0.58 -28.24 -6.54
C GLY A 259 2.03 -28.67 -6.32
N ILE A 260 2.85 -28.66 -7.36
CA ILE A 260 4.27 -29.01 -7.30
C ILE A 260 5.05 -27.72 -7.01
N GLU A 261 5.89 -27.72 -5.97
CA GLU A 261 6.89 -26.67 -5.81
C GLU A 261 7.84 -26.72 -7.01
N GLU A 262 7.91 -25.62 -7.76
CA GLU A 262 8.68 -25.52 -8.99
C GLU A 262 9.89 -24.60 -8.75
N PRO A 263 11.14 -25.12 -8.73
CA PRO A 263 12.33 -24.31 -8.52
C PRO A 263 12.51 -23.16 -9.51
N MET A 264 11.97 -23.31 -10.73
CA MET A 264 11.98 -22.26 -11.75
C MET A 264 10.94 -21.15 -11.50
N ALA A 265 9.94 -21.39 -10.64
CA ALA A 265 8.96 -20.37 -10.26
C ALA A 265 9.60 -19.37 -9.30
N LYS A 266 10.08 -18.24 -9.81
CA LYS A 266 10.69 -17.21 -8.97
C LYS A 266 9.63 -16.40 -8.24
N TYR A 267 8.59 -15.96 -8.97
CA TYR A 267 7.59 -15.02 -8.44
C TYR A 267 6.18 -15.62 -8.34
N GLY A 268 5.81 -16.57 -9.21
CA GLY A 268 4.47 -17.16 -9.23
C GLY A 268 4.30 -18.23 -8.16
N ARG A 269 3.19 -18.20 -7.40
CA ARG A 269 2.83 -19.27 -6.45
C ARG A 269 1.36 -19.62 -6.60
N TYR A 270 1.06 -20.92 -6.69
CA TYR A 270 -0.32 -21.39 -6.56
C TYR A 270 -0.69 -21.43 -5.08
N VAL A 271 -1.65 -20.59 -4.70
CA VAL A 271 -2.08 -20.42 -3.31
C VAL A 271 -3.54 -20.81 -3.20
N THR A 272 -3.88 -21.52 -2.12
CA THR A 272 -5.26 -21.73 -1.70
C THR A 272 -5.44 -21.08 -0.35
N TRP A 273 -6.35 -20.11 -0.27
CA TRP A 273 -6.60 -19.35 0.95
C TRP A 273 -8.09 -19.11 1.13
N SER A 274 -8.46 -18.76 2.36
CA SER A 274 -9.76 -18.20 2.65
C SER A 274 -9.68 -16.93 3.48
N GLU A 275 -10.62 -16.03 3.23
CA GLU A 275 -10.83 -14.82 4.02
C GLU A 275 -11.87 -15.12 5.10
N SER A 276 -11.46 -14.99 6.36
CA SER A 276 -12.30 -15.28 7.53
C SER A 276 -12.95 -16.68 7.52
N GLY A 277 -12.38 -17.64 6.79
CA GLY A 277 -12.85 -19.03 6.70
C GLY A 277 -14.13 -19.25 5.87
N GLN A 278 -14.63 -18.22 5.16
CA GLN A 278 -15.92 -18.29 4.43
C GLN A 278 -15.79 -18.27 2.91
N HIS A 279 -14.73 -17.66 2.38
CA HIS A 279 -14.52 -17.51 0.93
C HIS A 279 -13.24 -18.22 0.52
N TYR A 280 -13.34 -19.38 -0.13
CA TYR A 280 -12.17 -20.15 -0.57
C TYR A 280 -11.75 -19.71 -1.97
N HIS A 281 -10.48 -19.38 -2.11
CA HIS A 281 -9.87 -18.94 -3.35
C HIS A 281 -8.68 -19.83 -3.69
N SER A 282 -8.46 -20.06 -4.98
CA SER A 282 -7.25 -20.73 -5.45
C SER A 282 -6.82 -20.19 -6.80
N GLN A 283 -5.61 -19.64 -6.87
CA GLN A 283 -5.03 -19.14 -8.12
C GLN A 283 -3.51 -19.00 -8.03
N ILE A 284 -2.86 -18.74 -9.17
CA ILE A 284 -1.46 -18.33 -9.20
C ILE A 284 -1.39 -16.82 -8.94
N LEU A 285 -0.63 -16.45 -7.91
CA LEU A 285 -0.40 -15.07 -7.49
C LEU A 285 1.07 -14.69 -7.66
N MET A 286 1.31 -13.39 -7.86
CA MET A 286 2.67 -12.83 -7.84
C MET A 286 3.13 -12.56 -6.40
N PHE A 287 4.32 -13.04 -6.08
CA PHE A 287 5.03 -12.76 -4.83
C PHE A 287 6.40 -12.17 -5.12
N LEU A 288 6.61 -10.92 -4.73
CA LEU A 288 7.91 -10.25 -4.83
C LEU A 288 8.69 -10.39 -3.51
N PRO A 289 10.00 -10.68 -3.53
CA PRO A 289 10.78 -10.85 -2.31
C PRO A 289 10.65 -9.65 -1.36
N ASN A 290 10.48 -9.90 -0.04
CA ASN A 290 10.33 -8.82 0.94
C ASN A 290 11.52 -7.84 0.93
N GLN A 291 12.72 -8.32 0.58
CA GLN A 291 13.92 -7.50 0.42
C GLN A 291 13.85 -6.45 -0.72
N TRP A 292 12.85 -6.51 -1.61
CA TRP A 292 12.62 -5.50 -2.64
C TRP A 292 11.67 -4.39 -2.18
N VAL A 293 10.95 -4.62 -1.09
CA VAL A 293 10.06 -3.63 -0.47
C VAL A 293 10.93 -2.61 0.25
N ILE A 294 10.82 -1.36 -0.17
CA ILE A 294 11.51 -0.22 0.45
C ILE A 294 10.72 0.25 1.68
N ASP A 295 9.40 0.36 1.52
CA ASP A 295 8.50 0.86 2.55
C ASP A 295 7.12 0.25 2.32
N ALA A 296 6.37 0.01 3.40
CA ALA A 296 5.04 -0.57 3.35
C ALA A 296 4.13 0.04 4.41
N VAL A 297 2.84 0.19 4.06
CA VAL A 297 1.84 0.79 4.93
C VAL A 297 0.58 -0.07 4.92
N ASN A 298 0.22 -0.61 6.08
CA ASN A 298 -1.09 -1.22 6.30
C ASN A 298 -2.11 -0.13 6.67
N VAL A 299 -3.07 0.11 5.77
CA VAL A 299 -4.16 1.07 5.97
C VAL A 299 -5.42 0.34 6.38
N ARG A 300 -5.96 0.60 7.58
CA ARG A 300 -7.15 -0.07 8.12
C ARG A 300 -7.91 0.86 9.08
N PHE A 301 -9.21 0.63 9.27
CA PHE A 301 -9.96 1.32 10.32
C PHE A 301 -9.38 1.07 11.74
N ASN A 302 -9.32 2.11 12.56
CA ASN A 302 -8.64 2.10 13.86
C ASN A 302 -9.47 1.54 15.04
N GLY A 303 -10.63 0.97 14.76
CA GLY A 303 -11.55 0.42 15.77
C GLY A 303 -10.95 -0.77 16.53
N ALA A 304 -11.64 -1.17 17.59
CA ALA A 304 -11.20 -2.23 18.50
C ALA A 304 -11.26 -3.62 17.86
N SER A 305 -10.37 -3.89 16.89
CA SER A 305 -10.05 -5.26 16.51
C SER A 305 -8.93 -5.76 17.42
N THR A 306 -9.17 -6.92 18.01
CA THR A 306 -8.17 -7.65 18.80
C THR A 306 -7.26 -8.51 17.93
N ASP A 307 -7.59 -8.67 16.65
CA ASP A 307 -6.87 -9.54 15.73
C ASP A 307 -5.67 -8.81 15.13
N LYS A 308 -4.48 -9.28 15.48
CA LYS A 308 -3.18 -8.75 15.02
C LYS A 308 -2.59 -9.61 13.90
N GLU A 309 -3.43 -10.16 13.03
CA GLU A 309 -2.97 -10.85 11.82
C GLU A 309 -2.84 -9.83 10.69
N PHE A 310 -1.69 -9.87 10.01
CA PHE A 310 -1.32 -8.90 8.99
C PHE A 310 -1.27 -9.54 7.61
N PRO A 311 -1.56 -8.78 6.54
CA PRO A 311 -1.46 -9.26 5.17
C PRO A 311 0.00 -9.45 4.72
N ILE A 312 0.96 -8.85 5.43
CA ILE A 312 2.39 -8.87 5.11
C ILE A 312 3.24 -9.23 6.33
N SER A 313 4.55 -9.47 6.12
CA SER A 313 5.49 -9.71 7.23
C SER A 313 5.54 -8.50 8.17
N GLY A 314 5.58 -8.74 9.48
CA GLY A 314 5.84 -7.70 10.48
C GLY A 314 7.25 -7.09 10.41
N THR A 315 8.13 -7.63 9.56
CA THR A 315 9.40 -6.98 9.20
C THR A 315 9.20 -5.81 8.24
N LEU A 316 8.09 -5.79 7.48
CA LEU A 316 7.71 -4.72 6.56
C LEU A 316 6.80 -3.71 7.25
N ASP A 317 5.73 -4.18 7.88
CA ASP A 317 4.86 -3.35 8.74
C ASP A 317 4.11 -4.24 9.73
N LYS A 318 4.23 -3.94 11.03
CA LYS A 318 3.60 -4.70 12.13
C LYS A 318 2.42 -3.97 12.78
N GLY A 319 2.03 -2.82 12.24
CA GLY A 319 0.92 -2.01 12.73
C GLY A 319 -0.04 -1.65 11.61
N TRP A 320 -1.02 -0.81 11.93
CA TRP A 320 -1.92 -0.23 10.94
C TRP A 320 -2.40 1.14 11.41
N ASN A 321 -2.85 1.94 10.46
CA ASN A 321 -3.53 3.20 10.74
C ASN A 321 -4.61 3.48 9.69
N GLY A 322 -5.52 4.39 9.96
CA GLY A 322 -6.52 4.81 8.99
C GLY A 322 -7.42 5.92 9.51
N VAL A 323 -8.10 6.58 8.57
CA VAL A 323 -8.97 7.71 8.90
C VAL A 323 -10.32 7.28 9.47
N TYR A 324 -10.72 6.04 9.17
CA TYR A 324 -11.95 5.42 9.65
C TYR A 324 -11.75 4.75 11.01
N LYS A 325 -12.81 4.67 11.80
CA LYS A 325 -12.85 3.97 13.09
C LYS A 325 -13.49 2.61 12.97
N ASN A 326 -14.53 2.44 12.15
CA ASN A 326 -15.23 1.17 11.96
C ASN A 326 -15.35 0.81 10.48
N ALA A 327 -15.67 -0.46 10.21
CA ALA A 327 -15.86 -0.95 8.85
C ALA A 327 -17.01 -0.24 8.12
N ASP A 328 -18.10 0.06 8.83
CA ASP A 328 -19.35 0.62 8.31
C ASP A 328 -19.43 2.17 8.38
N ASP A 329 -18.34 2.83 8.81
CA ASP A 329 -18.27 4.28 8.91
C ASP A 329 -18.64 4.95 7.57
N LYS A 330 -19.45 6.00 7.63
CA LYS A 330 -19.79 6.81 6.44
C LYS A 330 -18.65 7.75 6.05
N ILE A 331 -18.68 8.26 4.82
CA ILE A 331 -17.65 9.15 4.29
C ILE A 331 -17.37 10.34 5.22
N ASP A 332 -18.35 10.86 5.97
CA ASP A 332 -18.19 11.93 6.96
C ASP A 332 -17.07 11.70 7.97
N VAL A 333 -16.76 10.43 8.29
CA VAL A 333 -15.70 10.09 9.23
C VAL A 333 -14.32 10.32 8.60
N GLY A 334 -14.16 9.97 7.33
CA GLY A 334 -12.89 10.06 6.60
C GLY A 334 -12.72 11.34 5.76
N ALA A 335 -13.82 12.02 5.45
CA ALA A 335 -13.86 13.14 4.50
C ALA A 335 -12.82 14.21 4.81
N GLY A 336 -12.00 14.54 3.80
CA GLY A 336 -10.96 15.56 3.91
C GLY A 336 -9.87 15.23 4.93
N LYS A 337 -9.67 13.94 5.26
CA LYS A 337 -8.59 13.47 6.14
C LYS A 337 -7.65 12.52 5.40
N MET A 338 -6.39 12.60 5.77
CA MET A 338 -5.32 11.71 5.30
C MET A 338 -4.61 11.09 6.50
N ILE A 339 -3.91 9.98 6.28
CA ILE A 339 -2.85 9.57 7.19
C ILE A 339 -1.54 10.20 6.71
N THR A 340 -0.76 10.72 7.66
CA THR A 340 0.52 11.38 7.41
C THR A 340 1.56 10.85 8.37
N ARG A 341 2.76 10.62 7.89
CA ARG A 341 3.88 10.11 8.68
C ARG A 341 4.26 11.17 9.72
N ARG A 342 4.41 10.77 10.98
CA ARG A 342 4.74 11.66 12.10
C ARG A 342 6.12 12.26 11.86
N PHE A 343 6.25 13.56 12.14
CA PHE A 343 7.51 14.27 12.08
C PHE A 343 7.91 14.71 13.49
N ASN A 344 9.09 14.30 13.94
CA ASN A 344 9.55 14.59 15.31
C ASN A 344 10.26 15.95 15.46
N GLY A 345 10.28 16.77 14.39
CA GLY A 345 11.02 18.03 14.32
C GLY A 345 12.36 17.92 13.59
N LYS A 346 12.86 16.70 13.35
CA LYS A 346 14.11 16.43 12.63
C LYS A 346 13.90 15.48 11.45
N ARG A 347 13.14 14.40 11.64
CA ARG A 347 12.87 13.37 10.62
C ARG A 347 11.46 12.83 10.74
N PHE A 348 11.00 12.18 9.68
CA PHE A 348 9.78 11.39 9.69
C PHE A 348 10.02 10.05 10.41
N SER A 349 9.00 9.57 11.12
CA SER A 349 9.04 8.27 11.81
C SER A 349 8.98 7.12 10.81
N ASP A 350 9.87 6.15 10.97
CA ASP A 350 9.87 4.93 10.17
C ASP A 350 10.36 3.78 11.05
N THR A 351 9.42 3.04 11.63
CA THR A 351 9.66 1.98 12.61
C THR A 351 9.06 0.64 12.15
N ASN A 352 8.65 0.59 10.88
CA ASN A 352 7.88 -0.49 10.27
C ASN A 352 6.63 -0.80 11.11
N ASP A 353 5.95 0.25 11.59
CA ASP A 353 4.75 0.16 12.41
C ASP A 353 3.81 1.31 12.09
N SER A 354 2.86 1.10 11.17
CA SER A 354 1.93 2.16 10.77
C SER A 354 1.13 2.76 11.93
N SER A 355 0.93 2.01 13.02
CA SER A 355 0.21 2.51 14.20
C SER A 355 1.02 3.57 14.98
N VAL A 356 2.34 3.50 14.89
CA VAL A 356 3.29 4.46 15.48
C VAL A 356 3.64 5.53 14.47
N ASP A 357 3.95 5.14 13.24
CA ASP A 357 4.57 5.99 12.24
C ASP A 357 3.61 7.02 11.66
N PHE A 358 2.30 6.74 11.66
CA PHE A 358 1.30 7.61 11.07
C PHE A 358 0.37 8.27 12.09
N GLU A 359 -0.19 9.40 11.68
CA GLU A 359 -1.30 10.07 12.36
C GLU A 359 -2.35 10.55 11.36
N VAL A 360 -3.59 10.64 11.84
CA VAL A 360 -4.69 11.17 11.03
C VAL A 360 -4.69 12.70 11.14
N LYS A 361 -4.65 13.39 10.00
CA LYS A 361 -4.80 14.85 9.90
C LYS A 361 -5.79 15.23 8.82
N LYS A 362 -6.21 16.49 8.83
CA LYS A 362 -6.87 17.09 7.65
C LYS A 362 -5.92 17.01 6.46
N VAL A 363 -6.48 16.77 5.28
CA VAL A 363 -5.71 16.71 4.05
C VAL A 363 -4.98 18.04 3.81
N VAL A 364 -3.71 17.94 3.46
CA VAL A 364 -2.87 19.04 3.02
C VAL A 364 -2.07 18.53 1.84
N VAL A 365 -2.32 19.08 0.65
CA VAL A 365 -1.53 18.75 -0.53
C VAL A 365 -0.10 19.30 -0.33
N PRO A 366 0.94 18.47 -0.41
CA PRO A 366 2.32 18.95 -0.35
C PRO A 366 2.56 20.02 -1.43
N THR A 367 3.03 21.19 -1.01
CA THR A 367 3.41 22.26 -1.95
C THR A 367 4.81 21.99 -2.50
N LYS A 368 5.00 22.26 -3.80
CA LYS A 368 6.30 22.16 -4.48
C LYS A 368 7.27 23.25 -4.03
#